data_AF-A0A2V9FS52-F1
#
_entry.id   AF-A0A2V9FS52-F1
#
_cell.length_a   1.000
_cell.length_b   1.000
_cell.length_c   1.000
_cell.angle_alpha   90.00
_cell.angle_beta   90.00
_cell.angle_gamma   90.00
#
_symmetry.space_group_name_H-M   'P 1'
#
loop_
_entity.id
_entity.type
_entity.pdbx_description
1 polymer ?
#
loop_
_entity_poly.entity_id
_entity_poly.type
_entity_poly.pdbx_seq_one_letter_code
_entity_poly.pdbx_strand_id
1 'polypeptide(L)'
;MILGGTIGELLVPLLCAIYFFCQRETTGFAFSTYWLFENFPYIGSYMADARSAALPLVGSEESDWTILFGQWGLLAEDQKIGAIMRTLGWLGMLATMTWLANRVRHGEASKRPWPS
;
A
#
# COMPACT_ATOMS: atom_id res chain seq x y z
N MET A 1 15.33 12.17 -8.24
CA MET A 1 14.89 10.80 -8.65
C MET A 1 14.34 10.00 -7.46
N ILE A 2 13.02 9.73 -7.38
CA ILE A 2 12.39 8.98 -6.25
C ILE A 2 11.56 7.77 -6.71
N LEU A 3 11.10 7.71 -7.97
CA LEU A 3 10.25 6.61 -8.45
C LEU A 3 10.91 5.22 -8.41
N GLY A 4 12.23 5.13 -8.64
CA GLY A 4 12.92 3.84 -8.64
C GLY A 4 12.96 3.16 -7.26
N GLY A 5 13.11 3.94 -6.19
CA GLY A 5 13.10 3.42 -4.81
C GLY A 5 11.72 2.96 -4.38
N THR A 6 10.70 3.78 -4.66
CA THR A 6 9.30 3.49 -4.32
C THR A 6 8.73 2.27 -5.04
N ILE A 7 9.12 2.04 -6.31
CA ILE A 7 8.73 0.82 -7.03
C ILE A 7 9.35 -0.42 -6.39
N GLY A 8 10.60 -0.33 -5.91
CA GLY A 8 11.24 -1.40 -5.15
C GLY A 8 10.52 -1.71 -3.84
N GLU A 9 10.11 -0.68 -3.10
CA GLU A 9 9.36 -0.79 -1.84
C GLU A 9 7.98 -1.45 -2.01
N LEU A 10 7.35 -1.33 -3.19
CA LEU A 10 6.12 -2.06 -3.52
C LEU A 10 6.38 -3.47 -4.04
N LEU A 11 7.45 -3.66 -4.83
CA LEU A 11 7.76 -4.94 -5.45
C LEU A 11 8.10 -6.01 -4.41
N VAL A 12 8.87 -5.66 -3.38
CA VAL A 12 9.26 -6.60 -2.32
C VAL A 12 8.04 -7.19 -1.60
N PRO A 13 7.14 -6.41 -0.97
CA PRO A 13 5.97 -6.96 -0.30
C PRO A 13 5.01 -7.66 -1.26
N LEU A 14 4.91 -7.22 -2.51
CA LEU A 14 4.11 -7.89 -3.54
C LEU A 14 4.66 -9.30 -3.84
N LEU A 15 5.97 -9.44 -4.06
CA LEU A 15 6.61 -10.73 -4.31
C LEU A 15 6.51 -11.63 -3.09
N CYS A 16 6.69 -11.10 -1.87
CA CYS A 16 6.48 -11.86 -0.64
C CYS A 16 5.02 -12.34 -0.51
N ALA A 17 4.04 -11.49 -0.82
CA ALA A 17 2.63 -11.87 -0.80
C ALA A 17 2.35 -13.01 -1.79
N ILE A 18 2.83 -12.90 -3.03
CA ILE A 18 2.69 -13.97 -4.05
C ILE A 18 3.36 -15.27 -3.59
N TYR A 19 4.57 -15.16 -3.03
CA TYR A 19 5.32 -16.32 -2.55
C TYR A 19 4.57 -17.05 -1.43
N PHE A 20 4.11 -16.34 -0.39
CA PHE A 20 3.35 -16.94 0.71
C PHE A 20 1.98 -17.45 0.29
N PHE A 21 1.35 -16.82 -0.71
CA PHE A 21 0.13 -17.32 -1.32
C PHE A 21 0.36 -18.70 -1.98
N CYS A 22 1.43 -18.84 -2.77
CA CYS A 22 1.82 -20.11 -3.38
C CYS A 22 2.16 -21.19 -2.33
N GLN A 23 2.81 -20.81 -1.23
CA GLN A 23 3.12 -21.70 -0.11
C GLN A 23 1.91 -22.06 0.76
N ARG A 24 0.73 -21.45 0.50
CA ARG A 24 -0.50 -21.59 1.31
C ARG A 24 -0.31 -21.16 2.77
N GLU A 25 0.71 -20.33 3.02
CA GLU A 25 1.08 -19.76 4.31
C GLU A 25 0.32 -18.46 4.56
N THR A 26 -0.77 -18.57 5.30
CA THR A 26 -1.72 -17.47 5.45
C THR A 26 -1.28 -16.34 6.33
N THR A 27 -0.46 -16.61 7.34
CA THR A 27 0.04 -15.55 8.21
C THR A 27 1.07 -14.70 7.45
N GLY A 28 1.95 -15.35 6.69
CA GLY A 28 2.90 -14.67 5.80
C GLY A 28 2.19 -13.87 4.71
N PHE A 29 1.17 -14.45 4.06
CA PHE A 29 0.36 -13.75 3.08
C PHE A 29 -0.32 -12.49 3.65
N ALA A 30 -0.95 -12.61 4.82
CA ALA A 30 -1.61 -11.48 5.46
C ALA A 30 -0.63 -10.39 5.87
N PHE A 31 0.55 -10.74 6.40
CA PHE A 31 1.59 -9.79 6.76
C PHE A 31 2.11 -9.04 5.52
N SER A 32 2.47 -9.74 4.46
CA SER A 32 2.98 -9.12 3.22
C SER A 32 1.92 -8.27 2.51
N THR A 33 0.65 -8.69 2.56
CA THR A 33 -0.46 -7.92 1.98
C THR A 33 -0.71 -6.64 2.77
N TYR A 34 -0.67 -6.70 4.11
CA TYR A 34 -0.77 -5.50 4.95
C TYR A 34 0.40 -4.56 4.71
N TRP A 35 1.62 -5.08 4.62
CA TRP A 35 2.82 -4.32 4.32
C TRP A 35 2.76 -3.66 2.93
N LEU A 36 2.19 -4.33 1.93
CA LEU A 36 1.94 -3.74 0.62
C LEU A 36 0.99 -2.55 0.72
N PHE A 37 -0.15 -2.70 1.40
CA PHE A 37 -1.14 -1.63 1.54
C PHE A 37 -0.67 -0.47 2.41
N GLU A 38 0.21 -0.70 3.38
CA GLU A 38 0.84 0.35 4.19
C GLU A 38 1.64 1.34 3.33
N ASN A 39 2.24 0.89 2.22
CA ASN A 39 2.99 1.76 1.32
C ASN A 39 2.09 2.73 0.53
N PHE A 40 0.83 2.37 0.26
CA PHE A 40 -0.07 3.18 -0.59
C PHE A 40 -0.39 4.58 -0.01
N PRO A 41 -0.69 4.74 1.29
CA PRO A 41 -0.83 6.04 1.95
C PRO A 41 0.41 6.92 1.91
N TYR A 42 1.60 6.31 2.06
CA TYR A 42 2.87 7.03 2.00
C TYR A 42 3.09 7.59 0.59
N ILE A 43 2.90 6.75 -0.43
CA ILE A 43 3.02 7.14 -1.83
C ILE A 43 1.95 8.18 -2.19
N GLY A 44 0.70 7.97 -1.78
CA GLY A 44 -0.40 8.92 -2.03
C GLY A 44 -0.17 10.27 -1.37
N SER A 45 0.40 10.31 -0.17
CA SER A 45 0.76 11.56 0.50
C SER A 45 1.94 12.24 -0.20
N TYR A 46 2.94 11.48 -0.62
CA TYR A 46 4.07 11.98 -1.42
C TYR A 46 3.61 12.56 -2.77
N MET A 47 2.69 11.90 -3.45
CA MET A 47 2.08 12.40 -4.70
C MET A 47 1.28 13.68 -4.49
N ALA A 48 0.53 13.79 -3.39
CA ALA A 48 -0.24 14.99 -3.05
C ALA A 48 0.64 16.17 -2.60
N ASP A 49 1.81 15.88 -2.03
CA ASP A 49 2.79 16.88 -1.56
C ASP A 49 3.73 17.35 -2.68
N ALA A 50 3.75 16.67 -3.85
CA ALA A 50 4.52 17.08 -5.02
C ALA A 50 4.15 18.49 -5.52
N ARG A 51 2.97 19.01 -5.15
CA ARG A 51 2.52 20.39 -5.43
C ARG A 51 3.12 21.42 -4.47
N SER A 52 3.49 21.04 -3.24
CA SER A 52 4.13 21.94 -2.28
C SER A 52 5.64 22.01 -2.51
N ALA A 53 6.05 22.39 -3.72
CA ALA A 53 7.38 22.96 -3.98
C ALA A 53 7.62 24.29 -3.20
N ALA A 54 7.13 24.38 -1.96
CA ALA A 54 7.30 25.48 -1.02
C ALA A 54 8.61 25.38 -0.24
N LEU A 55 9.35 24.27 -0.37
CA LEU A 55 10.73 24.18 0.10
C LEU A 55 11.66 24.25 -1.11
N PRO A 56 12.38 25.37 -1.32
CA PRO A 56 13.44 25.47 -2.31
C PRO A 56 14.62 24.64 -1.79
N LEU A 57 14.52 23.32 -1.91
CA LEU A 57 15.66 22.44 -1.70
C LEU A 57 16.53 22.56 -2.94
N VAL A 58 17.66 23.24 -2.75
CA VAL A 58 18.77 23.39 -3.68
C VAL A 58 19.07 22.04 -4.34
N GLY A 59 18.66 21.87 -5.59
CA GLY A 59 18.78 20.61 -6.32
C GLY A 59 17.62 20.41 -7.27
N SER A 60 17.67 21.11 -8.40
CA SER A 60 16.74 21.01 -9.53
C SER A 60 16.81 19.64 -10.22
N GLU A 61 16.28 18.62 -9.57
CA GLU A 61 15.72 17.46 -10.26
C GLU A 61 14.22 17.52 -10.02
N GLU A 62 13.49 18.05 -11.00
CA GLU A 62 12.03 17.98 -11.04
C GLU A 62 11.60 16.56 -10.65
N SER A 63 10.73 16.44 -9.63
CA SER A 63 10.19 15.13 -9.28
C SER A 63 9.46 14.59 -10.51
N ASP A 64 9.75 13.36 -10.93
CA ASP A 64 9.16 12.75 -12.13
C ASP A 64 7.61 12.80 -12.11
N TRP A 65 7.00 12.83 -10.92
CA TRP A 65 5.56 13.02 -10.71
C TRP A 65 5.07 14.43 -11.09
N THR A 66 5.86 15.46 -10.81
CA THR A 66 5.55 16.86 -11.18
C THR A 66 5.55 17.01 -12.70
N ILE A 67 6.45 16.33 -13.41
CA ILE A 67 6.51 16.31 -14.88
C ILE A 67 5.29 15.55 -15.46
N LEU A 68 4.97 14.36 -14.93
CA LEU A 68 3.83 13.54 -15.37
C LEU A 68 2.48 14.22 -15.11
N PHE A 69 2.25 14.75 -13.91
CA PHE A 69 1.02 15.48 -13.59
C PHE A 69 0.93 16.84 -14.30
N GLY A 70 2.07 17.48 -14.56
CA GLY A 70 2.17 18.66 -15.41
C GLY A 70 1.78 18.38 -16.85
N GLN A 71 2.29 17.30 -17.45
CA GLN A 71 1.95 16.90 -18.83
C GLN A 71 0.50 16.45 -18.99
N TRP A 72 -0.09 15.83 -17.98
CA TRP A 72 -1.50 15.39 -18.05
C TRP A 72 -2.51 16.46 -17.64
N GLY A 73 -2.08 17.63 -17.18
CA GLY A 73 -2.98 18.70 -16.73
C GLY A 73 -3.79 18.32 -15.48
N LEU A 74 -3.38 17.25 -14.77
CA LEU A 74 -4.04 16.73 -13.56
C LEU A 74 -3.49 17.33 -12.26
N LEU A 75 -2.74 18.43 -12.35
CA LEU A 75 -2.20 19.20 -11.22
C LEU A 75 -3.24 19.70 -10.20
N ALA A 76 -4.54 19.63 -10.52
CA ALA A 76 -5.63 19.94 -9.61
C ALA A 76 -6.32 18.69 -9.01
N GLU A 77 -6.09 17.52 -9.61
CA GLU A 77 -6.66 16.22 -9.22
C GLU A 77 -5.63 15.36 -8.45
N ASP A 78 -4.38 15.81 -8.36
CA ASP A 78 -3.28 15.22 -7.58
C ASP A 78 -3.69 14.92 -6.12
N GLN A 79 -4.35 15.87 -5.45
CA GLN A 79 -4.85 15.68 -4.09
C GLN A 79 -5.96 14.62 -4.01
N LYS A 80 -6.82 14.53 -5.03
CA LYS A 80 -7.87 13.51 -5.08
C LYS A 80 -7.27 12.13 -5.32
N ILE A 81 -6.29 12.01 -6.22
CA ILE A 81 -5.57 10.75 -6.48
C ILE A 81 -4.81 10.31 -5.22
N GLY A 82 -4.11 11.22 -4.57
CA GLY A 82 -3.42 10.95 -3.30
C GLY A 82 -4.39 10.52 -2.19
N ALA A 83 -5.55 11.19 -2.09
CA ALA A 83 -6.61 10.81 -1.15
C ALA A 83 -7.18 9.42 -1.46
N ILE A 84 -7.45 9.09 -2.73
CA ILE A 84 -7.93 7.77 -3.14
C ILE A 84 -6.89 6.69 -2.80
N MET A 85 -5.60 6.92 -3.09
CA MET A 85 -4.56 5.94 -2.73
C MET A 85 -4.47 5.74 -1.22
N ARG A 86 -4.61 6.81 -0.45
CA ARG A 86 -4.66 6.72 1.00
C ARG A 86 -5.87 5.92 1.48
N THR A 87 -7.05 6.20 0.95
CA THR A 87 -8.27 5.46 1.28
C THR A 87 -8.15 3.98 0.91
N LEU A 88 -7.62 3.66 -0.28
CA LEU A 88 -7.38 2.29 -0.72
C LEU A 88 -6.39 1.56 0.19
N GLY A 89 -5.31 2.23 0.60
CA GLY A 89 -4.34 1.67 1.55
C GLY A 89 -4.99 1.30 2.88
N TRP A 90 -5.70 2.25 3.50
CA TRP A 90 -6.41 2.02 4.75
C TRP A 90 -7.46 0.91 4.63
N LEU A 91 -8.26 0.92 3.56
CA LEU A 91 -9.25 -0.13 3.31
C LEU A 91 -8.59 -1.49 3.10
N GLY A 92 -7.47 -1.55 2.39
CA GLY A 92 -6.71 -2.78 2.16
C GLY A 92 -6.13 -3.35 3.46
N MET A 93 -5.56 -2.50 4.31
CA MET A 93 -5.06 -2.88 5.64
C MET A 93 -6.18 -3.45 6.53
N LEU A 94 -7.33 -2.75 6.59
CA LEU A 94 -8.49 -3.19 7.36
C LEU A 94 -9.10 -4.48 6.82
N ALA A 95 -9.22 -4.61 5.51
CA ALA A 95 -9.73 -5.82 4.86
C ALA A 95 -8.83 -7.03 5.15
N THR A 96 -7.50 -6.85 5.09
CA THR A 96 -6.52 -7.90 5.38
C THR A 96 -6.62 -8.37 6.83
N MET A 97 -6.71 -7.44 7.79
CA MET A 97 -6.90 -7.76 9.21
C MET A 97 -8.24 -8.45 9.47
N THR A 98 -9.33 -7.96 8.89
CA THR A 98 -10.67 -8.54 9.04
C THR A 98 -10.74 -9.95 8.48
N TRP A 99 -10.13 -10.17 7.30
CA TRP A 99 -10.05 -11.48 6.68
C TRP A 99 -9.23 -12.46 7.51
N LEU A 100 -8.05 -12.05 8.01
CA LEU A 100 -7.22 -12.88 8.87
C LEU A 100 -7.96 -13.24 10.17
N ALA A 101 -8.60 -12.27 10.82
CA ALA A 101 -9.38 -12.48 12.04
C ALA A 101 -10.55 -13.46 11.83
N ASN A 102 -11.28 -13.31 10.73
CA ASN A 102 -12.35 -14.25 10.37
C ASN A 102 -11.80 -15.66 10.14
N ARG A 103 -10.67 -15.79 9.43
CA ARG A 103 -10.05 -17.08 9.18
C ARG A 103 -9.60 -17.79 10.46
N VAL A 104 -8.99 -17.06 11.39
CA VAL A 104 -8.57 -17.60 12.70
C VAL A 104 -9.79 -18.07 13.49
N ARG A 105 -10.85 -17.24 13.57
CA ARG A 105 -12.11 -17.60 14.25
C ARG A 105 -12.77 -18.87 13.69
N HIS A 106 -12.80 -19.01 12.36
CA HIS A 106 -13.32 -20.22 11.72
C HIS A 106 -12.44 -21.45 11.94
N GLY A 107 -11.11 -21.27 12.07
CA GLY A 107 -10.18 -22.35 12.42
C GLY A 107 -10.34 -22.85 13.87
N GLU A 108 -10.69 -21.98 14.81
CA GLU A 108 -10.96 -22.35 16.20
C GLU A 108 -12.31 -23.05 16.38
N ALA A 109 -13.31 -22.69 15.58
CA ALA A 109 -14.64 -23.30 15.63
C ALA A 109 -14.63 -24.80 15.28
N SER A 110 -13.68 -25.29 14.47
CA SER A 110 -13.55 -26.72 14.16
C SER A 110 -12.82 -27.53 15.25
N LYS A 111 -12.13 -26.86 16.19
CA LYS A 111 -11.38 -27.50 17.28
C LYS A 111 -12.17 -27.69 18.57
N ARG A 112 -13.51 -27.52 18.56
CA ARG A 112 -14.32 -27.81 19.76
C ARG A 112 -14.21 -29.31 20.07
N PRO A 113 -13.65 -29.72 21.23
CA PRO A 113 -13.68 -31.12 21.64
C PRO A 113 -15.13 -31.54 21.81
N TRP A 114 -15.44 -32.75 21.37
CA TRP A 114 -16.74 -33.39 21.56
C TRP A 114 -17.14 -33.29 23.05
N PRO A 115 -18.39 -32.94 23.39
CA PRO A 115 -18.85 -33.06 24.78
C PRO A 115 -18.82 -34.56 25.14
N SER A 116 -17.92 -34.91 26.06
CA SER A 116 -17.74 -36.25 26.63
C SER A 116 -19.03 -36.79 27.22
#